data_AF-A0A1B0A7Y0-F1
#
_entry.id   AF-A0A1B0A7Y0-F1
#
_cell.length_a   1.000
_cell.length_b   1.000
_cell.length_c   1.000
_cell.angle_alpha   90.00
_cell.angle_beta   90.00
_cell.angle_gamma   90.00
#
_symmetry.space_group_name_H-M   'P 1'
#
loop_
_entity.id
_entity.type
_entity.pdbx_description
1 polymer ?
#
loop_
_entity_poly.entity_id
_entity_poly.type
_entity_poly.pdbx_seq_one_letter_code
_entity_poly.pdbx_strand_id
1 'polypeptide(L)'
;MYMQARQAMRIQPDLTQAALRNVNLYVEPPAVRRGQSVTLRCQYTLEGAPLYSVKFYRGQLEFFRYTPGEYPNTKVFHYPGIKVDESVSNATQVIIRNVSFNLSGNFACEVTADAPLFSTATAYAQMQVVEFPEKRPQLFTELTRYEPGDILRANCSTPPSRPRAELRFTINNMPNVDASVLMGMPIFVGKLINAWRLQANVNAAGNSRGNENTNTIMLLRIQI
;
A
#
# COMPACT_ATOMS: atom_id res chain seq x y z
N MET A 1 14.90 -27.59 -70.10
CA MET A 1 14.15 -28.17 -68.97
C MET A 1 14.03 -27.12 -67.87
N TYR A 2 12.95 -26.35 -67.89
CA TYR A 2 12.53 -25.55 -66.74
C TYR A 2 11.91 -26.50 -65.70
N MET A 3 12.19 -26.33 -64.41
CA MET A 3 11.19 -26.38 -63.33
C MET A 3 11.81 -26.00 -61.97
N GLN A 4 11.57 -24.72 -61.64
CA GLN A 4 11.29 -24.07 -60.35
C GLN A 4 11.53 -24.84 -59.03
N ALA A 5 12.39 -24.26 -58.19
CA ALA A 5 12.40 -24.49 -56.75
C ALA A 5 11.21 -23.76 -56.10
N ARG A 6 10.35 -24.52 -55.39
CA ARG A 6 9.24 -23.98 -54.60
C ARG A 6 9.81 -23.18 -53.42
N GLN A 7 9.67 -21.86 -53.47
CA GLN A 7 9.83 -21.02 -52.28
C GLN A 7 8.65 -21.28 -51.35
N ALA A 8 8.95 -21.76 -50.14
CA ALA A 8 7.98 -21.79 -49.06
C ALA A 8 7.66 -20.34 -48.68
N MET A 9 6.43 -19.92 -49.00
CA MET A 9 5.82 -18.69 -48.53
C MET A 9 5.80 -18.73 -46.99
N ARG A 10 6.78 -18.10 -46.33
CA ARG A 10 6.63 -17.72 -44.93
C ARG A 10 5.48 -16.72 -44.89
N ILE A 11 4.38 -17.11 -44.26
CA ILE A 11 3.28 -16.21 -43.92
C ILE A 11 3.91 -15.13 -43.02
N GLN A 12 4.19 -13.96 -43.58
CA GLN A 12 4.53 -12.79 -42.77
C GLN A 12 3.29 -12.47 -41.94
N PRO A 13 3.38 -12.40 -40.60
CA PRO A 13 2.28 -11.87 -39.81
C PRO A 13 1.99 -10.46 -40.30
N ASP A 14 0.71 -10.14 -40.46
CA ASP A 14 0.25 -8.84 -40.89
C ASP A 14 0.80 -7.76 -39.95
N LEU A 15 1.81 -7.01 -40.43
CA LEU A 15 2.52 -5.99 -39.65
C LEU A 15 1.63 -4.78 -39.33
N THR A 16 0.41 -4.74 -39.84
CA THR A 16 -0.54 -3.64 -39.63
C THR A 16 -1.24 -3.67 -38.26
N GLN A 17 -1.01 -4.70 -37.43
CA GLN A 17 -1.71 -4.88 -36.15
C GLN A 17 -0.82 -4.98 -34.89
N ALA A 18 0.51 -4.90 -35.02
CA ALA A 18 1.41 -4.96 -33.87
C ALA A 18 1.33 -3.69 -33.00
N ALA A 19 0.85 -3.81 -31.75
CA ALA A 19 0.66 -2.65 -30.87
C ALA A 19 0.88 -2.94 -29.38
N LEU A 20 1.59 -2.04 -28.70
CA LEU A 20 1.67 -2.00 -27.24
C LEU A 20 0.43 -1.31 -26.65
N ARG A 21 -0.29 -1.97 -25.75
CA ARG A 21 -1.49 -1.45 -25.08
C ARG A 21 -1.56 -1.83 -23.60
N ASN A 22 -2.46 -1.18 -22.87
CA ASN A 22 -2.87 -1.53 -21.51
C ASN A 22 -1.70 -1.63 -20.51
N VAL A 23 -0.70 -0.74 -20.63
CA VAL A 23 0.42 -0.71 -19.68
C VAL A 23 -0.08 -0.15 -18.35
N ASN A 24 -0.07 -1.00 -17.33
CA ASN A 24 -0.51 -0.68 -15.97
C ASN A 24 0.51 -1.19 -14.97
N LEU A 25 0.72 -0.43 -13.89
CA LEU A 25 1.58 -0.83 -12.77
C LEU A 25 0.72 -0.99 -11.52
N TYR A 26 0.93 -2.09 -10.80
CA TYR A 26 0.30 -2.36 -9.53
C TYR A 26 1.35 -2.58 -8.44
N VAL A 27 1.03 -2.12 -7.23
CA VAL A 27 1.81 -2.36 -6.02
C VAL A 27 1.04 -3.36 -5.15
N GLU A 28 1.61 -4.53 -4.92
CA GLU A 28 0.96 -5.63 -4.20
C GLU A 28 1.81 -6.02 -2.97
N PRO A 29 1.33 -5.75 -1.73
CA PRO A 29 0.12 -5.00 -1.37
C PRO A 29 0.30 -3.47 -1.52
N PRO A 30 -0.80 -2.68 -1.66
CA PRO A 30 -0.70 -1.21 -1.81
C PRO A 30 -0.17 -0.50 -0.56
N ALA A 31 -0.40 -1.09 0.63
CA ALA A 31 0.19 -0.67 1.89
C ALA A 31 1.07 -1.81 2.44
N VAL A 32 2.39 -1.59 2.45
CA VAL A 32 3.39 -2.61 2.79
C VAL A 32 3.94 -2.32 4.17
N ARG A 33 3.95 -3.32 5.06
CA ARG A 33 4.58 -3.15 6.38
C ARG A 33 6.10 -3.01 6.22
N ARG A 34 6.72 -2.08 6.95
CA ARG A 34 8.19 -1.93 7.00
C ARG A 34 8.88 -3.27 7.25
N GLY A 35 9.95 -3.54 6.51
CA GLY A 35 10.73 -4.77 6.60
C GLY A 35 10.14 -5.96 5.81
N GLN A 36 8.91 -5.85 5.30
CA GLN A 36 8.32 -6.87 4.43
C GLN A 36 8.77 -6.70 2.97
N SER A 37 8.32 -7.62 2.12
CA SER A 37 8.53 -7.56 0.68
C SER A 37 7.28 -7.03 -0.03
N VAL A 38 7.47 -6.47 -1.21
CA VAL A 38 6.39 -5.95 -2.08
C VAL A 38 6.64 -6.37 -3.51
N THR A 39 5.56 -6.62 -4.25
CA THR A 39 5.61 -6.93 -5.67
C THR A 39 5.15 -5.70 -6.46
N LEU A 40 5.98 -5.26 -7.39
CA LEU A 40 5.62 -4.32 -8.44
C LEU A 40 5.24 -5.12 -9.67
N ARG A 41 3.96 -5.12 -10.05
CA ARG A 41 3.44 -5.92 -11.17
C ARG A 41 3.10 -5.02 -12.34
N CYS A 42 3.82 -5.18 -13.44
CA CYS A 42 3.62 -4.44 -14.67
C CYS A 42 2.85 -5.30 -15.67
N GLN A 43 1.60 -4.94 -15.92
CA GLN A 43 0.74 -5.59 -16.90
C GLN A 43 0.77 -4.79 -18.21
N TYR A 44 0.85 -5.48 -19.33
CA TYR A 44 0.85 -4.87 -20.67
C TYR A 44 0.43 -5.91 -21.71
N THR A 45 -0.06 -5.44 -22.86
CA THR A 45 -0.45 -6.28 -24.01
C THR A 45 0.37 -5.85 -25.22
N LEU A 46 0.94 -6.80 -25.95
CA LEU A 46 1.82 -6.52 -27.09
C LEU A 46 1.16 -6.71 -28.47
N GLU A 47 -0.02 -7.33 -28.56
CA GLU A 47 -0.78 -7.54 -29.83
C GLU A 47 0.08 -7.98 -31.03
N GLY A 48 1.03 -8.90 -30.82
CA GLY A 48 1.93 -9.39 -31.88
C GLY A 48 3.24 -8.60 -32.06
N ALA A 49 3.41 -7.49 -31.34
CA ALA A 49 4.68 -6.77 -31.27
C ALA A 49 5.71 -7.53 -30.41
N PRO A 50 6.96 -7.67 -30.86
CA PRO A 50 8.04 -8.21 -30.02
C PRO A 50 8.35 -7.27 -28.84
N LEU A 51 8.68 -7.83 -27.68
CA LEU A 51 9.12 -7.05 -26.52
C LEU A 51 10.61 -6.67 -26.68
N TYR A 52 10.92 -5.38 -26.60
CA TYR A 52 12.31 -4.92 -26.53
C TYR A 52 12.81 -4.92 -25.08
N SER A 53 12.12 -4.23 -24.17
CA SER A 53 12.52 -4.17 -22.76
C SER A 53 11.38 -3.79 -21.82
N VAL A 54 11.49 -4.19 -20.55
CA VAL A 54 10.68 -3.67 -19.44
C VAL A 54 11.61 -3.11 -18.38
N LYS A 55 11.38 -1.87 -17.94
CA LYS A 55 12.23 -1.16 -16.98
C LYS A 55 11.40 -0.61 -15.84
N PHE A 56 11.95 -0.67 -14.63
CA PHE A 56 11.32 -0.15 -13.43
C PHE A 56 12.15 1.00 -12.87
N TYR A 57 11.44 2.07 -12.51
CA TYR A 57 12.02 3.33 -12.07
C TYR A 57 11.51 3.77 -10.71
N ARG A 58 12.40 4.41 -9.94
CA ARG A 58 12.06 5.23 -8.79
C ARG A 58 12.49 6.66 -9.07
N GLY A 59 11.51 7.53 -9.34
CA GLY A 59 11.80 8.86 -9.90
C GLY A 59 12.38 8.71 -11.31
N GLN A 60 13.59 9.21 -11.53
CA GLN A 60 14.30 9.11 -12.82
C GLN A 60 15.33 7.97 -12.87
N LEU A 61 15.57 7.28 -11.74
CA LEU A 61 16.60 6.25 -11.66
C LEU A 61 15.99 4.87 -11.92
N GLU A 62 16.53 4.20 -12.94
CA GLU A 62 16.28 2.79 -13.22
C GLU A 62 16.89 1.95 -12.08
N PHE A 63 16.13 0.98 -11.58
CA PHE A 63 16.64 0.03 -10.57
C PHE A 63 16.52 -1.43 -11.02
N PHE A 64 15.71 -1.71 -12.04
CA PHE A 64 15.58 -3.04 -12.64
C PHE A 64 15.22 -2.95 -14.12
N ARG A 65 15.77 -3.86 -14.92
CA ARG A 65 15.43 -4.04 -16.33
C ARG A 65 15.39 -5.51 -16.72
N TYR A 66 14.43 -5.82 -17.59
CA TYR A 66 14.33 -7.07 -18.31
C TYR A 66 14.44 -6.83 -19.82
N THR A 67 15.36 -7.53 -20.50
CA THR A 67 15.60 -7.47 -21.94
C THR A 67 15.67 -8.91 -22.48
N PRO A 68 14.65 -9.41 -23.20
CA PRO A 68 14.62 -10.81 -23.66
C PRO A 68 15.83 -11.24 -24.50
N GLY A 69 16.40 -10.32 -25.28
CA GLY A 69 17.52 -10.58 -26.18
C GLY A 69 18.92 -10.53 -25.54
N GLU A 70 19.03 -10.22 -24.25
CA GLU A 70 20.31 -10.16 -23.54
C GLU A 70 20.54 -11.38 -22.64
N TYR A 71 21.80 -11.70 -22.36
CA TYR A 71 22.20 -12.67 -21.35
C TYR A 71 23.19 -12.05 -20.35
N PRO A 72 22.86 -11.94 -19.05
CA PRO A 72 21.56 -12.27 -18.46
C PRO A 72 20.45 -11.34 -18.99
N ASN A 73 19.23 -11.86 -19.05
CA ASN A 73 18.04 -11.11 -19.51
C ASN A 73 17.54 -10.12 -18.45
N THR A 74 18.03 -10.18 -17.22
CA THR A 74 17.75 -9.23 -16.14
C THR A 74 19.00 -8.45 -15.74
N LYS A 75 18.81 -7.17 -15.39
CA LYS A 75 19.85 -6.32 -14.82
C LYS A 75 19.27 -5.52 -13.64
N VAL A 76 19.96 -5.55 -12.51
CA VAL A 76 19.66 -4.73 -11.33
C VAL A 76 20.63 -3.56 -11.26
N PHE A 77 20.10 -2.37 -11.03
CA PHE A 77 20.90 -1.17 -10.82
C PHE A 77 20.77 -0.75 -9.37
N HIS A 78 21.88 -0.28 -8.79
CA HIS A 78 21.90 0.11 -7.41
C HIS A 78 21.01 1.34 -7.19
N TYR A 79 20.05 1.23 -6.28
CA TYR A 79 19.28 2.35 -5.75
C TYR A 79 19.26 2.27 -4.22
N PRO A 80 19.58 3.36 -3.49
CA PRO A 80 19.60 3.35 -2.03
C PRO A 80 18.30 2.86 -1.39
N GLY A 81 18.38 1.74 -0.67
CA GLY A 81 17.25 1.14 0.05
C GLY A 81 16.37 0.18 -0.77
N ILE A 82 16.56 0.05 -2.09
CA ILE A 82 15.87 -0.97 -2.89
C ILE A 82 16.75 -2.22 -2.96
N LYS A 83 16.19 -3.36 -2.54
CA LYS A 83 16.82 -4.68 -2.65
C LYS A 83 15.94 -5.58 -3.50
N VAL A 84 16.29 -5.70 -4.78
CA VAL A 84 15.56 -6.56 -5.73
C VAL A 84 15.88 -8.02 -5.46
N ASP A 85 14.86 -8.87 -5.51
CA ASP A 85 15.00 -10.32 -5.55
C ASP A 85 14.97 -10.83 -6.99
N GLU A 86 16.14 -11.02 -7.58
CA GLU A 86 16.30 -11.43 -8.97
C GLU A 86 15.76 -12.84 -9.24
N SER A 87 15.74 -13.72 -8.23
CA SER A 87 15.33 -15.12 -8.41
C SER A 87 13.85 -15.30 -8.79
N VAL A 88 13.04 -14.28 -8.52
CA VAL A 88 11.58 -14.28 -8.72
C VAL A 88 11.09 -13.05 -9.49
N SER A 89 12.00 -12.18 -9.93
CA SER A 89 11.72 -11.00 -10.75
C SER A 89 11.91 -11.30 -12.24
N ASN A 90 11.05 -10.77 -13.09
CA ASN A 90 11.04 -11.05 -14.53
C ASN A 90 10.39 -9.90 -15.33
N ALA A 91 10.01 -10.16 -16.58
CA ALA A 91 9.37 -9.20 -17.49
C ALA A 91 8.09 -8.52 -16.93
N THR A 92 7.37 -9.18 -16.04
CA THR A 92 6.05 -8.73 -15.57
C THR A 92 6.02 -8.32 -14.10
N GLN A 93 7.04 -8.67 -13.32
CA GLN A 93 7.06 -8.37 -11.89
C GLN A 93 8.46 -8.16 -11.33
N VAL A 94 8.57 -7.26 -10.35
CA VAL A 94 9.79 -7.04 -9.56
C VAL A 94 9.45 -7.12 -8.08
N ILE A 95 10.18 -7.96 -7.35
CA ILE A 95 10.01 -8.11 -5.90
C ILE A 95 11.11 -7.32 -5.19
N ILE A 96 10.70 -6.38 -4.34
CA ILE A 96 11.60 -5.59 -3.48
C ILE A 96 11.47 -6.13 -2.07
N ARG A 97 12.59 -6.55 -1.46
CA ARG A 97 12.66 -7.09 -0.10
C ARG A 97 13.03 -6.01 0.92
N ASN A 98 12.59 -6.19 2.16
CA ASN A 98 12.95 -5.37 3.32
C ASN A 98 12.71 -3.86 3.07
N VAL A 99 11.46 -3.51 2.74
CA VAL A 99 11.11 -2.13 2.39
C VAL A 99 11.22 -1.20 3.59
N SER A 100 11.75 0.00 3.37
CA SER A 100 11.87 1.07 4.35
C SER A 100 10.98 2.26 4.02
N PHE A 101 10.69 3.12 4.99
CA PHE A 101 9.74 4.22 4.81
C PHE A 101 10.08 5.19 3.68
N ASN A 102 11.36 5.37 3.36
CA ASN A 102 11.85 6.20 2.25
C ASN A 102 11.40 5.69 0.87
N LEU A 103 11.01 4.42 0.76
CA LEU A 103 10.47 3.86 -0.48
C LEU A 103 9.01 4.23 -0.74
N SER A 104 8.31 4.84 0.23
CA SER A 104 6.95 5.35 -0.02
C SER A 104 6.98 6.41 -1.13
N GLY A 105 6.01 6.35 -2.04
CA GLY A 105 5.88 7.26 -3.18
C GLY A 105 5.72 6.53 -4.51
N ASN A 106 5.93 7.27 -5.60
CA ASN A 106 5.67 6.78 -6.95
C ASN A 106 6.81 5.92 -7.50
N PHE A 107 6.41 4.82 -8.11
CA PHE A 107 7.21 3.95 -8.97
C PHE A 107 6.65 4.00 -10.38
N ALA A 108 7.50 3.71 -11.37
CA ALA A 108 7.09 3.61 -12.76
C ALA A 108 7.56 2.30 -13.38
N CYS A 109 6.78 1.80 -14.34
CA CYS A 109 7.17 0.74 -15.25
C CYS A 109 7.08 1.28 -16.67
N GLU A 110 8.17 1.18 -17.42
CA GLU A 110 8.26 1.52 -18.84
C GLU A 110 8.38 0.22 -19.64
N VAL A 111 7.51 0.05 -20.64
CA VAL A 111 7.52 -1.09 -21.56
C VAL A 111 7.81 -0.55 -22.95
N THR A 112 8.77 -1.17 -23.63
CA THR A 112 9.13 -0.85 -25.01
C THR A 112 8.94 -2.09 -25.89
N ALA A 113 8.18 -1.95 -26.96
CA ALA A 113 8.08 -2.92 -28.04
C ALA A 113 9.12 -2.64 -29.14
N ASP A 114 9.63 -3.70 -29.77
CA ASP A 114 10.68 -3.66 -30.78
C ASP A 114 10.09 -3.45 -32.21
N ALA A 115 10.95 -3.48 -33.23
CA ALA A 115 10.59 -3.37 -34.64
C ALA A 115 9.36 -4.24 -35.00
N PRO A 116 8.48 -3.79 -35.92
CA PRO A 116 8.64 -2.66 -36.85
C PRO A 116 8.10 -1.31 -36.36
N LEU A 117 7.19 -1.30 -35.37
CA LEU A 117 6.41 -0.11 -34.99
C LEU A 117 6.92 0.60 -33.72
N PHE A 118 8.07 0.18 -33.17
CA PHE A 118 8.76 0.77 -32.00
C PHE A 118 7.88 1.68 -31.13
N SER A 119 7.33 1.14 -30.06
CA SER A 119 6.44 1.89 -29.18
C SER A 119 6.87 1.74 -27.73
N THR A 120 6.73 2.82 -26.96
CA THR A 120 7.04 2.85 -25.54
C THR A 120 5.86 3.42 -24.78
N ALA A 121 5.50 2.80 -23.67
CA ALA A 121 4.48 3.31 -22.76
C ALA A 121 4.91 3.11 -21.30
N THR A 122 4.51 4.05 -20.46
CA THR A 122 4.91 4.10 -19.04
C THR A 122 3.69 4.19 -18.15
N ALA A 123 3.65 3.36 -17.12
CA ALA A 123 2.62 3.37 -16.08
C ALA A 123 3.23 3.68 -14.72
N TYR A 124 2.42 4.24 -13.83
CA TYR A 124 2.83 4.66 -12.50
C TYR A 124 1.95 4.06 -11.43
N ALA A 125 2.53 3.81 -10.26
CA ALA A 125 1.79 3.39 -9.08
C ALA A 125 2.44 3.94 -7.81
N GLN A 126 1.63 4.18 -6.79
CA GLN A 126 2.10 4.68 -5.50
C GLN A 126 2.21 3.55 -4.50
N MET A 127 3.38 3.40 -3.88
CA MET A 127 3.62 2.51 -2.76
C MET A 127 3.51 3.29 -1.46
N GLN A 128 2.82 2.74 -0.47
CA GLN A 128 2.82 3.28 0.90
C GLN A 128 3.47 2.27 1.84
N VAL A 129 4.53 2.68 2.55
CA VAL A 129 5.14 1.86 3.60
C VAL A 129 4.58 2.27 4.95
N VAL A 130 4.04 1.30 5.69
CA VAL A 130 3.32 1.49 6.96
C VAL A 130 3.98 0.71 8.11
N GLU A 131 3.69 1.12 9.33
CA GLU A 131 4.04 0.41 10.56
C GLU A 131 2.87 0.52 11.52
N PHE A 132 2.29 -0.63 11.88
CA PHE A 132 1.19 -0.69 12.83
C PHE A 132 1.72 -0.63 14.26
N PRO A 133 0.95 -0.06 15.21
CA PRO A 133 1.29 -0.14 16.62
C PRO A 133 1.42 -1.60 17.04
N GLU A 134 2.47 -1.92 17.82
CA GLU A 134 2.69 -3.29 18.29
C GLU A 134 1.64 -3.76 19.31
N LYS A 135 0.98 -2.80 19.98
CA LYS A 135 -0.02 -3.06 21.02
C LYS A 135 -1.29 -2.28 20.74
N ARG A 136 -2.40 -2.79 21.27
CA ARG A 136 -3.70 -2.10 21.29
C ARG A 136 -3.60 -0.77 22.05
N PRO A 137 -4.50 0.20 21.75
CA PRO A 137 -4.60 1.42 22.54
C PRO A 137 -4.84 1.10 24.01
N GLN A 138 -4.23 1.89 24.89
CA GLN A 138 -4.42 1.79 26.32
C GLN A 138 -5.35 2.91 26.77
N LEU A 139 -6.49 2.52 27.35
CA LEU A 139 -7.50 3.42 27.88
C LEU A 139 -7.31 3.53 29.40
N PHE A 140 -7.05 4.74 29.86
CA PHE A 140 -6.91 5.10 31.26
C PHE A 140 -8.03 6.04 31.66
N THR A 141 -8.62 5.80 32.83
CA THR A 141 -9.63 6.66 33.45
C THR A 141 -9.24 6.90 34.90
N GLU A 142 -9.69 8.02 35.47
CA GLU A 142 -9.45 8.32 36.90
C GLU A 142 -10.21 7.34 37.80
N LEU A 143 -11.42 6.94 37.39
CA LEU A 143 -12.29 6.00 38.10
C LEU A 143 -12.65 4.81 37.21
N THR A 144 -12.95 3.67 37.81
CA THR A 144 -13.44 2.47 37.09
C THR A 144 -14.97 2.47 36.91
N ARG A 145 -15.65 3.33 37.66
CA ARG A 145 -17.10 3.55 37.68
C ARG A 145 -17.36 5.04 37.83
N TYR A 146 -18.29 5.57 37.06
CA TYR A 146 -18.74 6.96 37.12
C TYR A 146 -20.26 7.02 37.30
N GLU A 147 -20.75 7.93 38.14
CA GLU A 147 -22.16 8.19 38.41
C GLU A 147 -22.63 9.54 37.82
N PRO A 148 -23.95 9.77 37.71
CA PRO A 148 -24.48 11.07 37.30
C PRO A 148 -23.94 12.21 38.18
N GLY A 149 -23.46 13.28 37.54
CA GLY A 149 -22.76 14.40 38.18
C GLY A 149 -21.24 14.32 38.10
N ASP A 150 -20.66 13.14 37.88
CA ASP A 150 -19.21 12.98 37.75
C ASP A 150 -18.67 13.55 36.44
N ILE A 151 -17.38 13.90 36.44
CA ILE A 151 -16.64 14.24 35.24
C ILE A 151 -15.83 13.03 34.81
N LEU A 152 -16.24 12.39 33.71
CA LEU A 152 -15.48 11.35 33.04
C LEU A 152 -14.26 11.98 32.36
N ARG A 153 -13.08 11.69 32.91
CA ARG A 153 -11.79 12.01 32.32
C ARG A 153 -11.11 10.73 31.88
N ALA A 154 -11.00 10.57 30.56
CA ALA A 154 -10.41 9.40 29.93
C ALA A 154 -9.24 9.81 29.03
N ASN A 155 -8.12 9.12 29.17
CA ASN A 155 -6.96 9.25 28.31
C ASN A 155 -6.77 7.95 27.53
N CYS A 156 -6.69 8.06 26.21
CA CYS A 156 -6.36 6.95 25.34
C CYS A 156 -5.01 7.23 24.68
N SER A 157 -4.09 6.28 24.79
CA SER A 157 -2.78 6.36 24.14
C SER A 157 -2.50 5.12 23.28
N THR A 158 -1.83 5.31 22.15
CA THR A 158 -1.28 4.21 21.34
C THR A 158 0.23 4.28 21.25
N PRO A 159 0.92 3.13 21.12
CA PRO A 159 2.31 3.11 20.67
C PRO A 159 2.48 3.83 19.32
N PRO A 160 3.73 4.15 18.94
CA PRO A 160 4.02 4.77 17.66
C PRO A 160 3.47 3.96 16.48
N SER A 161 2.96 4.66 15.48
CA SER A 161 2.56 4.07 14.21
C SER A 161 2.88 5.00 13.05
N ARG A 162 2.93 4.42 11.84
CA ARG A 162 3.04 5.16 10.59
C ARG A 162 2.06 4.61 9.55
N PRO A 163 1.11 5.42 9.03
CA PRO A 163 0.83 6.80 9.43
C PRO A 163 0.39 6.90 10.89
N ARG A 164 0.35 8.13 11.42
CA ARG A 164 -0.14 8.39 12.78
C ARG A 164 -1.52 7.77 12.98
N ALA A 165 -1.75 7.14 14.12
CA ALA A 165 -3.04 6.61 14.48
C ALA A 165 -4.05 7.75 14.75
N GLU A 166 -5.32 7.52 14.47
CA GLU A 166 -6.42 8.38 14.91
C GLU A 166 -7.20 7.65 16.01
N LEU A 167 -7.33 8.28 17.17
CA LEU A 167 -8.03 7.70 18.31
C LEU A 167 -9.43 8.25 18.42
N ARG A 168 -10.42 7.37 18.63
CA ARG A 168 -11.81 7.75 18.87
C ARG A 168 -12.35 7.05 20.09
N PHE A 169 -13.04 7.80 20.93
CA PHE A 169 -13.77 7.29 22.07
C PHE A 169 -15.23 7.02 21.69
N THR A 170 -15.79 5.96 22.26
CA THR A 170 -17.20 5.59 22.09
C THR A 170 -17.77 5.11 23.42
N ILE A 171 -19.02 5.46 23.72
CA ILE A 171 -19.76 4.90 24.85
C ILE A 171 -20.93 4.10 24.27
N ASN A 172 -21.04 2.82 24.62
CA ASN A 172 -22.02 1.90 24.02
C ASN A 172 -21.99 1.92 22.48
N ASN A 173 -20.79 1.93 21.89
CA ASN A 173 -20.55 2.04 20.44
C ASN A 173 -21.05 3.33 19.77
N MET A 174 -21.57 4.31 20.51
CA MET A 174 -21.99 5.59 19.94
C MET A 174 -20.80 6.58 19.95
N PRO A 175 -20.45 7.17 18.79
CA PRO A 175 -19.53 8.29 18.72
C PRO A 175 -20.24 9.60 19.14
N ASN A 176 -19.51 10.56 19.71
CA ASN A 176 -20.01 11.89 20.08
C ASN A 176 -21.19 11.83 21.07
N VAL A 177 -20.97 11.18 22.21
CA VAL A 177 -22.01 11.03 23.23
C VAL A 177 -22.27 12.38 23.88
N ASP A 178 -23.46 12.92 23.63
CA ASP A 178 -23.96 14.10 24.33
C ASP A 178 -24.28 13.75 25.78
N ALA A 179 -24.06 14.69 26.69
CA ALA A 179 -24.19 14.41 28.11
C ALA A 179 -25.63 14.04 28.53
N SER A 180 -26.64 14.43 27.75
CA SER A 180 -28.05 14.08 27.91
C SER A 180 -28.36 12.61 27.64
N VAL A 181 -27.48 11.87 26.96
CA VAL A 181 -27.65 10.45 26.64
C VAL A 181 -27.30 9.55 27.84
N LEU A 182 -26.60 10.10 28.84
CA LEU A 182 -26.06 9.36 29.98
C LEU A 182 -26.95 9.45 31.23
N MET A 183 -28.24 9.11 31.10
CA MET A 183 -29.17 9.14 32.24
C MET A 183 -29.14 7.83 33.04
N GLY A 184 -28.99 7.94 34.37
CA GLY A 184 -29.41 6.92 35.34
C GLY A 184 -28.63 5.60 35.40
N MET A 185 -27.50 5.44 34.68
CA MET A 185 -26.66 4.23 34.77
C MET A 185 -25.17 4.55 34.86
N PRO A 186 -24.40 3.82 35.69
CA PRO A 186 -22.97 4.03 35.78
C PRO A 186 -22.23 3.67 34.48
N ILE A 187 -21.14 4.39 34.19
CA ILE A 187 -20.24 4.04 33.08
C ILE A 187 -19.12 3.13 33.60
N PHE A 188 -18.87 2.03 32.90
CA PHE A 188 -17.78 1.11 33.16
C PHE A 188 -16.81 1.01 31.98
N VAL A 189 -15.53 0.88 32.31
CA VAL A 189 -14.48 0.70 31.31
C VAL A 189 -14.45 -0.76 30.87
N GLY A 190 -14.63 -1.01 29.57
CA GLY A 190 -14.37 -2.33 28.96
C GLY A 190 -15.29 -3.49 29.35
N LYS A 191 -16.21 -3.34 30.31
CA LYS A 191 -17.12 -4.41 30.79
C LYS A 191 -18.41 -4.53 29.96
N LEU A 192 -18.87 -5.77 29.76
CA LEU A 192 -20.18 -6.11 29.21
C LEU A 192 -21.13 -6.44 30.37
N ILE A 193 -21.75 -5.41 30.93
CA ILE A 193 -22.76 -5.50 32.00
C ILE A 193 -23.95 -4.63 31.59
N ASN A 194 -25.07 -4.70 32.32
CA ASN A 194 -26.23 -3.81 32.14
C ASN A 194 -25.87 -2.38 32.60
N ALA A 195 -24.96 -1.72 31.88
CA ALA A 195 -24.39 -0.41 32.16
C ALA A 195 -23.74 0.17 30.88
N TRP A 196 -23.36 1.44 30.91
CA TRP A 196 -22.68 2.07 29.77
C TRP A 196 -21.22 1.60 29.68
N ARG A 197 -20.79 1.12 28.51
CA ARG A 197 -19.43 0.64 28.25
C ARG A 197 -18.61 1.70 27.51
N LEU A 198 -17.55 2.20 28.15
CA LEU A 198 -16.56 3.08 27.50
C LEU A 198 -15.51 2.24 26.75
N GLN A 199 -15.25 2.59 25.49
CA GLN A 199 -14.27 1.96 24.61
C GLN A 199 -13.50 3.02 23.82
N ALA A 200 -12.28 2.67 23.41
CA ALA A 200 -11.50 3.47 22.49
C ALA A 200 -11.06 2.60 21.31
N ASN A 201 -11.18 3.15 20.10
CA ASN A 201 -10.83 2.48 18.86
C ASN A 201 -9.72 3.25 18.13
N VAL A 202 -8.91 2.53 17.37
CA VAL A 202 -7.85 3.09 16.52
C VAL A 202 -8.27 3.01 15.08
N ASN A 203 -8.22 4.14 14.39
CA ASN A 203 -8.33 4.23 12.94
C ASN A 203 -6.96 4.65 12.36
N ALA A 204 -6.70 4.29 11.10
CA ALA A 204 -5.51 4.78 10.41
C ALA A 204 -5.76 6.22 9.92
N ALA A 205 -4.92 7.18 10.31
CA ALA A 205 -5.02 8.52 9.74
C ALA A 205 -4.42 8.51 8.32
N GLY A 206 -5.11 9.13 7.36
CA GLY A 206 -4.71 9.13 5.94
C GLY A 206 -3.45 9.95 5.60
N ASN A 207 -2.64 10.38 6.58
CA ASN A 207 -1.51 11.28 6.34
C ASN A 207 -0.15 10.59 6.61
N SER A 208 0.68 10.46 5.57
CA SER A 208 1.95 9.70 5.54
C SER A 208 3.09 10.22 6.43
N ARG A 209 2.83 11.26 7.23
CA ARG A 209 3.80 11.93 8.10
C ARG A 209 3.65 11.42 9.53
N GLY A 210 4.79 11.00 10.10
CA GLY A 210 4.93 10.66 11.51
C GLY A 210 5.15 9.17 11.76
N ASN A 211 6.22 8.86 12.50
CA ASN A 211 6.28 7.72 13.41
C ASN A 211 6.01 8.30 14.80
N GLU A 212 4.74 8.49 15.14
CA GLU A 212 4.36 9.35 16.26
C GLU A 212 3.44 8.62 17.23
N ASN A 213 3.67 8.86 18.52
CA ASN A 213 2.72 8.51 19.56
C ASN A 213 1.43 9.29 19.31
N THR A 214 0.29 8.62 19.46
CA THR A 214 -1.00 9.30 19.44
C THR A 214 -1.59 9.23 20.85
N ASN A 215 -1.92 10.40 21.39
CA ASN A 215 -2.61 10.56 22.65
C ASN A 215 -3.86 11.41 22.39
N THR A 216 -5.00 11.01 22.94
CA THR A 216 -6.24 11.78 22.88
C THR A 216 -6.92 11.70 24.24
N ILE A 217 -7.35 12.86 24.75
CA ILE A 217 -8.03 12.99 26.03
C ILE A 217 -9.49 13.33 25.74
N MET A 218 -10.40 12.58 26.36
CA MET A 218 -11.82 12.88 26.40
C MET A 218 -12.18 13.40 27.79
N LEU A 219 -12.91 14.52 27.81
CA LEU A 219 -13.54 15.08 29.00
C LEU A 219 -15.04 15.15 28.75
N LEU A 220 -15.82 14.47 29.58
CA LEU A 220 -17.28 14.44 29.48
C LEU A 220 -17.89 14.59 30.86
N ARG A 221 -18.75 15.58 31.06
CA ARG A 221 -19.50 15.75 32.32
C ARG A 221 -20.78 14.95 32.22
N ILE A 222 -20.99 13.99 33.11
CA ILE A 222 -22.19 13.15 33.14
C ILE A 222 -23.32 13.97 33.74
N GLN A 223 -24.37 14.25 32.96
CA GLN A 223 -25.54 14.99 33.44
C GLN A 223 -26.58 14.03 34.02
N ILE A 224 -27.51 14.60 34.79
CA ILE A 224 -28.68 13.92 35.35
C ILE A 224 -29.83 14.02 34.36
#